data_AF-A0A8J2FJ31-F1
#
_entry.id   AF-A0A8J2FJ31-F1
#
_cell.length_a   1.000
_cell.length_b   1.000
_cell.length_c   1.000
_cell.angle_alpha   90.00
_cell.angle_beta   90.00
_cell.angle_gamma   90.00
#
_symmetry.space_group_name_H-M   'P 1'
#
loop_
_entity.id
_entity.type
_entity.pdbx_description
1 polymer ?
#
loop_
_entity_poly.entity_id
_entity_poly.type
_entity_poly.pdbx_seq_one_letter_code
_entity_poly.pdbx_strand_id
1 'polypeptide(L)'
;MSVDVLVTSAVMTVPFQVARRGSYLKVSFLSRTATTVGRFFTTSSRTIDISAPRLVANQLHNFQQPSSTGTSSSPRRTFSSSPNINEKKMPATIFDKILDKEIPSECVYEDDVCYAFNDISAQAPIHFLVIPKARDIPRISEADEKKHKEILGHCMYIAGKVGREKCGEDGFRVVVNDGEKGGQTVYHLHLHVLGGRQLTWPPG
;
A
#
# COMPACT_ATOMS: atom_id res chain seq x y z
N MET A 1 45.22 19.50 36.65
CA MET A 1 43.89 18.88 36.84
C MET A 1 42.90 19.62 35.98
N SER A 2 42.42 18.96 34.94
CA SER A 2 41.08 19.06 34.34
C SER A 2 41.18 18.46 32.95
N VAL A 3 40.27 17.53 32.72
CA VAL A 3 40.33 16.40 31.79
C VAL A 3 39.65 16.75 30.47
N ASP A 4 40.33 16.46 29.35
CA ASP A 4 39.70 16.37 28.04
C ASP A 4 38.80 15.13 27.98
N VAL A 5 37.51 15.33 27.70
CA VAL A 5 36.55 14.24 27.48
C VAL A 5 36.61 13.85 26.01
N LEU A 6 37.40 12.81 25.71
CA LEU A 6 37.39 12.15 24.40
C LEU A 6 36.24 11.13 24.38
N VAL A 7 35.17 11.42 23.63
CA VAL A 7 34.13 10.45 23.32
C VAL A 7 34.59 9.62 22.13
N THR A 8 35.17 8.44 22.38
CA THR A 8 35.42 7.44 21.35
C THR A 8 34.25 6.48 21.25
N SER A 9 33.47 6.57 20.18
CA SER A 9 32.46 5.59 19.81
C SER A 9 33.13 4.36 19.22
N ALA A 10 33.23 3.26 19.99
CA ALA A 10 33.67 1.98 19.46
C ALA A 10 32.45 1.14 19.04
N VAL A 11 32.31 0.86 17.75
CA VAL A 11 31.34 -0.12 17.24
C VAL A 11 31.95 -1.51 17.42
N MET A 12 31.53 -2.22 18.47
CA MET A 12 32.00 -3.57 18.75
C MET A 12 31.13 -4.57 17.96
N THR A 13 31.70 -5.17 16.92
CA THR A 13 31.04 -6.24 16.15
C THR A 13 31.13 -7.55 16.95
N VAL A 14 29.99 -8.14 17.33
CA VAL A 14 29.95 -9.43 18.03
C VAL A 14 29.73 -10.54 17.01
N PRO A 15 30.48 -11.67 17.04
CA PRO A 15 30.29 -12.73 16.05
C PRO A 15 28.94 -13.44 16.23
N PHE A 16 28.28 -13.69 15.09
CA PHE A 16 27.02 -14.43 15.00
C PHE A 16 27.29 -15.92 15.22
N GLN A 17 26.60 -16.53 16.19
CA GLN A 17 26.73 -17.97 16.46
C GLN A 17 25.40 -18.66 16.20
N VAL A 18 25.30 -19.36 15.06
CA VAL A 18 24.16 -20.23 14.73
C VAL A 18 24.47 -21.64 15.23
N ALA A 19 23.70 -22.11 16.21
CA ALA A 19 23.68 -23.52 16.56
C ALA A 19 22.43 -24.17 15.95
N ARG A 20 22.60 -25.07 14.98
CA ARG A 20 21.51 -25.91 14.48
C ARG A 20 21.38 -27.16 15.36
N ARG A 21 20.23 -27.32 16.02
CA ARG A 21 19.74 -28.63 16.48
C ARG A 21 18.30 -28.79 16.01
N GLY A 22 18.09 -29.68 15.03
CA GLY A 22 16.76 -30.02 14.52
C GLY A 22 16.10 -28.93 13.67
N SER A 23 14.78 -29.05 13.48
CA SER A 23 13.96 -28.30 12.51
C SER A 23 13.45 -26.93 12.97
N TYR A 24 14.05 -26.33 14.00
CA TYR A 24 13.61 -25.02 14.53
C TYR A 24 14.75 -24.00 14.55
N LEU A 25 14.43 -22.77 14.15
CA LEU A 25 15.33 -21.62 14.23
C LEU A 25 15.07 -20.87 15.54
N LYS A 26 16.03 -20.89 16.46
CA LYS A 26 15.96 -20.14 17.71
C LYS A 26 16.74 -18.83 17.57
N VAL A 27 16.05 -17.70 17.59
CA VAL A 27 16.67 -16.37 17.54
C VAL A 27 16.55 -15.76 18.94
N SER A 28 17.70 -15.46 19.56
CA SER A 28 17.78 -14.80 20.86
C SER A 28 18.40 -13.42 20.67
N PHE A 29 17.67 -12.38 21.05
CA PHE A 29 18.19 -11.01 21.08
C PHE A 29 18.67 -10.71 22.50
N LEU A 30 19.97 -10.49 22.67
CA LEU A 30 20.48 -9.83 23.88
C LEU A 30 20.56 -8.32 23.58
N SER A 31 19.59 -7.56 24.08
CA SER A 31 19.75 -6.12 24.22
C SER A 31 20.37 -5.83 25.58
N ARG A 32 21.55 -5.19 25.58
CA ARG A 32 22.14 -4.62 26.80
C ARG A 32 22.17 -3.10 26.64
N THR A 33 21.35 -2.40 27.39
CA THR A 33 21.55 -0.98 27.66
C THR A 33 22.38 -0.87 28.94
N ALA A 34 23.56 -0.25 28.85
CA ALA A 34 24.39 0.03 30.01
C ALA A 34 24.24 1.51 30.38
N THR A 35 23.51 1.78 31.45
CA THR A 35 23.52 3.09 32.12
C THR A 35 24.23 2.91 33.46
N THR A 36 25.41 3.51 33.60
CA THR A 36 26.20 3.40 34.84
C THR A 36 25.73 4.45 35.84
N VAL A 37 24.84 4.06 36.76
CA VAL A 37 24.80 4.60 38.13
C VAL A 37 24.31 3.49 39.07
N GLY A 38 25.14 3.06 40.02
CA GLY A 38 24.71 2.23 41.15
C GLY A 38 24.64 0.72 40.87
N ARG A 39 25.15 -0.05 41.83
CA ARG A 39 25.55 -1.45 41.71
C ARG A 39 24.38 -2.41 41.96
N PHE A 40 23.45 -2.56 41.01
CA PHE A 40 22.46 -3.66 41.00
C PHE A 40 22.07 -4.03 39.56
N PHE A 41 22.26 -5.30 39.18
CA PHE A 41 21.75 -5.82 37.90
C PHE A 41 20.45 -6.57 38.15
N THR A 42 19.35 -6.13 37.53
CA THR A 42 18.11 -6.92 37.46
C THR A 42 17.98 -7.44 36.04
N THR A 43 17.74 -8.75 35.89
CA THR A 43 17.48 -9.37 34.58
C THR A 43 16.01 -9.77 34.53
N SER A 44 15.26 -9.24 33.57
CA SER A 44 13.92 -9.73 33.24
C SER A 44 13.97 -10.42 31.89
N SER A 45 13.49 -11.67 31.83
CA SER A 45 13.31 -12.43 30.59
C SER A 45 11.82 -12.62 30.36
N ARG A 46 11.33 -12.23 29.18
CA ARG A 46 9.97 -12.55 28.72
C ARG A 46 10.08 -13.52 27.55
N THR A 47 9.41 -14.65 27.65
CA THR A 47 9.29 -15.64 26.58
C THR A 47 7.96 -15.42 25.87
N ILE A 48 7.97 -15.26 24.54
CA ILE A 48 6.78 -15.28 23.71
C ILE A 48 6.83 -16.60 22.93
N ASP A 49 5.82 -17.44 23.15
CA ASP A 49 5.70 -18.75 22.49
C ASP A 49 4.76 -18.60 21.28
N ILE A 50 5.27 -18.84 20.07
CA ILE A 50 4.48 -18.83 18.83
C ILE A 50 4.49 -20.25 18.29
N SER A 51 3.46 -21.01 18.60
CA SER A 51 3.23 -22.34 18.02
C SER A 51 2.51 -22.18 16.67
N ALA A 52 3.14 -22.68 15.59
CA ALA A 52 2.54 -22.75 14.27
C ALA A 52 1.64 -24.00 14.15
N PRO A 53 0.42 -23.91 13.60
CA PRO A 53 -0.39 -25.10 13.33
C PRO A 53 0.07 -25.82 12.06
N ARG A 54 0.01 -27.16 12.15
CA ARG A 54 0.45 -28.15 11.17
C ARG A 54 -0.35 -28.11 9.87
N LEU A 55 0.37 -28.18 8.74
CA LEU A 55 -0.17 -28.54 7.42
C LEU A 55 -0.64 -30.00 7.43
N VAL A 56 -1.89 -30.22 7.02
CA VAL A 56 -2.42 -31.54 6.67
C VAL A 56 -2.50 -31.62 5.15
N ALA A 57 -1.67 -32.48 4.57
CA ALA A 57 -1.81 -32.97 3.22
C ALA A 57 -2.83 -34.12 3.21
N ASN A 58 -3.76 -34.11 2.24
CA ASN A 58 -4.33 -35.29 1.57
C ASN A 58 -5.50 -34.85 0.69
N GLN A 59 -5.41 -35.09 -0.62
CA GLN A 59 -6.28 -36.03 -1.35
C GLN A 59 -6.11 -35.84 -2.86
N LEU A 60 -5.48 -36.84 -3.47
CA LEU A 60 -5.46 -37.10 -4.90
C LEU A 60 -6.87 -37.51 -5.34
N HIS A 61 -7.40 -36.88 -6.39
CA HIS A 61 -8.52 -37.41 -7.14
C HIS A 61 -8.11 -37.59 -8.61
N ASN A 62 -8.13 -38.86 -9.02
CA ASN A 62 -8.05 -39.32 -10.40
C ASN A 62 -9.26 -38.79 -11.17
N PHE A 63 -9.01 -38.19 -12.34
CA PHE A 63 -10.03 -38.08 -13.38
C PHE A 63 -9.50 -38.69 -14.69
N GLN A 64 -10.20 -39.73 -15.11
CA GLN A 64 -10.00 -40.52 -16.31
C GLN A 64 -10.53 -39.72 -17.51
N GLN A 65 -9.73 -39.62 -18.58
CA GLN A 65 -10.21 -39.15 -19.87
C GLN A 65 -10.78 -40.31 -20.68
N PRO A 66 -11.72 -40.02 -21.59
CA PRO A 66 -11.75 -40.71 -22.87
C PRO A 66 -11.64 -39.74 -24.06
N SER A 67 -10.77 -40.15 -24.97
CA SER A 67 -10.64 -39.68 -26.35
C SER A 67 -11.90 -40.00 -27.18
N SER A 68 -12.33 -39.09 -28.04
CA SER A 68 -13.01 -39.43 -29.28
C SER A 68 -12.65 -38.48 -30.42
N THR A 69 -12.38 -39.12 -31.55
CA THR A 69 -12.04 -38.61 -32.89
C THR A 69 -13.27 -38.03 -33.59
N GLY A 70 -13.07 -37.03 -34.46
CA GLY A 70 -14.10 -36.61 -35.42
C GLY A 70 -13.73 -35.41 -36.28
N THR A 71 -13.12 -35.68 -37.42
CA THR A 71 -12.93 -34.76 -38.56
C THR A 71 -14.27 -34.42 -39.24
N SER A 72 -14.54 -33.15 -39.54
CA SER A 72 -15.17 -32.74 -40.82
C SER A 72 -15.03 -31.24 -41.08
N SER A 73 -14.96 -30.92 -42.37
CA SER A 73 -14.44 -29.70 -42.99
C SER A 73 -15.54 -28.81 -43.58
N SER A 74 -15.44 -27.49 -43.34
CA SER A 74 -15.91 -26.35 -44.17
C SER A 74 -17.43 -26.08 -44.31
N PRO A 75 -17.89 -24.84 -44.61
CA PRO A 75 -17.15 -23.73 -45.20
C PRO A 75 -17.20 -22.37 -44.45
N ARG A 76 -16.17 -21.59 -44.79
CA ARG A 76 -15.86 -20.20 -44.45
C ARG A 76 -17.06 -19.26 -44.66
N ARG A 77 -17.65 -18.80 -43.55
CA ARG A 77 -18.47 -17.58 -43.52
C ARG A 77 -17.54 -16.38 -43.49
N THR A 78 -17.64 -15.53 -44.49
CA THR A 78 -17.09 -14.18 -44.47
C THR A 78 -17.73 -13.43 -43.29
N PHE A 79 -16.97 -13.26 -42.21
CA PHE A 79 -17.34 -12.32 -41.15
C PHE A 79 -17.22 -10.91 -41.73
N SER A 80 -18.37 -10.33 -42.08
CA SER A 80 -18.48 -8.88 -42.15
C SER A 80 -18.05 -8.35 -40.79
N SER A 81 -17.05 -7.47 -40.78
CA SER A 81 -16.59 -6.78 -39.58
C SER A 81 -17.74 -5.95 -39.00
N SER A 82 -18.47 -6.55 -38.07
CA SER A 82 -19.46 -5.87 -37.24
C SER A 82 -18.77 -4.77 -36.42
N PRO A 83 -19.45 -3.65 -36.14
CA PRO A 83 -18.88 -2.55 -35.38
C PRO A 83 -18.49 -3.04 -33.98
N ASN A 84 -17.34 -2.57 -33.54
CA ASN A 84 -16.60 -2.98 -32.35
C ASN A 84 -17.48 -2.96 -31.08
N ILE A 85 -17.37 -4.03 -30.28
CA ILE A 85 -18.19 -4.29 -29.11
C ILE A 85 -17.90 -3.23 -28.03
N ASN A 86 -18.91 -2.39 -27.77
CA ASN A 86 -19.24 -1.77 -26.49
C ASN A 86 -18.05 -1.49 -25.54
N GLU A 87 -17.31 -0.43 -25.83
CA GLU A 87 -16.42 0.17 -24.84
C GLU A 87 -17.31 0.73 -23.71
N LYS A 88 -17.34 0.03 -22.57
CA LYS A 88 -18.16 0.41 -21.40
C LYS A 88 -17.62 1.71 -20.81
N LYS A 89 -18.04 2.85 -21.35
CA LYS A 89 -17.71 4.17 -20.82
C LYS A 89 -18.33 4.30 -19.43
N MET A 90 -17.49 4.39 -18.40
CA MET A 90 -17.95 4.66 -17.03
C MET A 90 -18.60 6.05 -16.98
N PRO A 91 -19.63 6.25 -16.14
CA PRO A 91 -20.27 7.55 -15.99
C PRO A 91 -19.27 8.56 -15.42
N ALA A 92 -19.29 9.78 -15.96
CA ALA A 92 -18.41 10.85 -15.50
C ALA A 92 -18.74 11.24 -14.04
N THR A 93 -17.71 11.44 -13.26
CA THR A 93 -17.71 11.85 -11.86
C THR A 93 -17.46 13.34 -11.70
N ILE A 94 -17.50 13.84 -10.47
CA ILE A 94 -17.10 15.22 -10.17
C ILE A 94 -15.59 15.44 -10.39
N PHE A 95 -14.76 14.41 -10.22
CA PHE A 95 -13.32 14.51 -10.43
C PHE A 95 -12.95 14.60 -11.91
N ASP A 96 -13.75 14.01 -12.79
CA ASP A 96 -13.63 14.20 -14.24
C ASP A 96 -13.75 15.69 -14.60
N LYS A 97 -14.75 16.39 -14.05
CA LYS A 97 -14.93 17.83 -14.25
C LYS A 97 -13.77 18.67 -13.70
N ILE A 98 -13.15 18.22 -12.62
CA ILE A 98 -11.95 18.87 -12.06
C ILE A 98 -10.75 18.67 -12.99
N LEU A 99 -10.53 17.45 -13.50
CA LEU A 99 -9.46 17.14 -14.45
C LEU A 99 -9.64 17.91 -15.77
N ASP A 100 -10.88 18.04 -16.23
CA ASP A 100 -11.26 18.81 -17.41
C ASP A 100 -11.27 20.33 -17.18
N LYS A 101 -10.93 20.77 -15.96
CA LYS A 101 -10.91 22.18 -15.52
C LYS A 101 -12.26 22.91 -15.69
N GLU A 102 -13.36 22.16 -15.78
CA GLU A 102 -14.73 22.70 -15.79
C GLU A 102 -15.12 23.29 -14.44
N ILE A 103 -14.58 22.71 -13.35
CA ILE A 103 -14.79 23.17 -11.98
C ILE A 103 -13.41 23.47 -11.36
N PRO A 104 -13.24 24.64 -10.71
CA PRO A 104 -11.97 25.00 -10.11
C PRO A 104 -11.61 24.07 -8.95
N SER A 105 -10.32 23.85 -8.78
CA SER A 105 -9.73 23.19 -7.60
C SER A 105 -8.39 23.85 -7.28
N GLU A 106 -8.02 23.86 -6.00
CA GLU A 106 -6.73 24.39 -5.59
C GLU A 106 -5.65 23.32 -5.80
N CYS A 107 -4.99 23.37 -6.96
CA CYS A 107 -3.93 22.44 -7.33
C CYS A 107 -2.76 22.53 -6.34
N VAL A 108 -2.31 21.37 -5.85
CA VAL A 108 -1.09 21.24 -5.03
C VAL A 108 0.01 20.48 -5.75
N TYR A 109 -0.32 19.64 -6.73
CA TYR A 109 0.61 18.95 -7.60
C TYR A 109 -0.09 18.49 -8.89
N GLU A 110 0.61 18.52 -10.01
CA GLU A 110 0.11 17.98 -11.27
C GLU A 110 1.28 17.46 -12.12
N ASP A 111 1.12 16.26 -12.68
CA ASP A 111 1.98 15.72 -13.74
C ASP A 111 1.15 14.92 -14.75
N ASP A 112 1.80 14.18 -15.64
CA ASP A 112 1.13 13.42 -16.69
C ASP A 112 0.28 12.24 -16.16
N VAL A 113 0.55 11.77 -14.94
CA VAL A 113 -0.05 10.56 -14.38
C VAL A 113 -1.13 10.90 -13.35
N CYS A 114 -0.91 11.90 -12.51
CA CYS A 114 -1.83 12.23 -11.42
C CYS A 114 -2.06 13.74 -11.26
N TYR A 115 -3.12 14.05 -10.52
CA TYR A 115 -3.47 15.39 -10.11
C TYR A 115 -3.75 15.38 -8.61
N ALA A 116 -3.26 16.40 -7.90
CA ALA A 116 -3.54 16.57 -6.49
C ALA A 116 -4.06 17.97 -6.21
N PHE A 117 -5.07 18.04 -5.34
CA PHE A 117 -5.77 19.28 -5.00
C PHE A 117 -6.35 19.23 -3.58
N ASN A 118 -6.53 20.39 -2.96
CA ASN A 118 -7.11 20.47 -1.62
C ASN A 118 -8.57 20.00 -1.62
N ASP A 119 -8.94 19.24 -0.59
CA ASP A 119 -10.32 18.78 -0.40
C ASP A 119 -11.19 19.95 0.08
N ILE A 120 -12.35 20.16 -0.55
CA ILE A 120 -13.29 21.23 -0.19
C ILE A 120 -13.94 21.02 1.19
N SER A 121 -14.05 19.76 1.63
CA SER A 121 -14.59 19.35 2.91
C SER A 121 -13.47 18.82 3.82
N ALA A 122 -12.45 19.65 4.06
CA ALA A 122 -11.26 19.29 4.83
C ALA A 122 -11.57 18.69 6.21
N GLN A 123 -11.02 17.50 6.51
CA GLN A 123 -11.18 16.80 7.80
C GLN A 123 -9.96 16.99 8.73
N ALA A 124 -8.96 17.72 8.27
CA ALA A 124 -7.76 18.12 9.00
C ALA A 124 -7.22 19.43 8.38
N PRO A 125 -6.39 20.20 9.10
CA PRO A 125 -5.81 21.45 8.58
C PRO A 125 -5.09 21.28 7.24
N ILE A 126 -4.45 20.12 7.05
CA ILE A 126 -3.94 19.69 5.75
C ILE A 126 -4.82 18.52 5.32
N HIS A 127 -5.65 18.72 4.30
CA HIS A 127 -6.44 17.67 3.67
C HIS A 127 -6.44 17.89 2.15
N PHE A 128 -5.77 17.01 1.42
CA PHE A 128 -5.75 17.03 -0.04
C PHE A 128 -5.96 15.62 -0.59
N LEU A 129 -6.39 15.57 -1.84
CA LEU A 129 -6.61 14.34 -2.59
C LEU A 129 -5.51 14.18 -3.63
N VAL A 130 -5.03 12.96 -3.83
CA VAL A 130 -4.26 12.56 -5.02
C VAL A 130 -5.13 11.62 -5.83
N ILE A 131 -5.38 11.98 -7.10
CA ILE A 131 -6.19 11.19 -8.04
C ILE A 131 -5.36 10.84 -9.28
N PRO A 132 -5.52 9.63 -9.86
CA PRO A 132 -4.95 9.33 -11.16
C PRO A 132 -5.71 10.12 -12.24
N LYS A 133 -5.01 10.50 -13.32
CA LYS A 133 -5.65 11.04 -14.53
C LYS A 133 -6.38 9.96 -15.33
N ALA A 134 -6.01 8.69 -15.13
CA ALA A 134 -6.75 7.54 -15.66
C ALA A 134 -8.15 7.46 -15.03
N ARG A 135 -9.18 7.36 -15.88
CA ARG A 135 -10.61 7.41 -15.49
C ARG A 135 -11.25 6.04 -15.36
N ASP A 136 -10.55 4.97 -15.73
CA ASP A 136 -11.01 3.58 -15.67
C ASP A 136 -10.64 2.88 -14.35
N ILE A 137 -10.40 3.65 -13.28
CA ILE A 137 -10.14 3.15 -11.93
C ILE A 137 -11.20 3.72 -10.96
N PRO A 138 -12.42 3.17 -10.94
CA PRO A 138 -13.50 3.73 -10.11
C PRO A 138 -13.26 3.53 -8.60
N ARG A 139 -12.56 2.47 -8.21
CA ARG A 139 -12.20 2.13 -6.83
C ARG A 139 -10.97 1.21 -6.81
N ILE A 140 -10.31 1.09 -5.67
CA ILE A 140 -9.04 0.35 -5.58
C ILE A 140 -9.23 -1.16 -5.84
N SER A 141 -10.37 -1.74 -5.44
CA SER A 141 -10.67 -3.16 -5.66
C SER A 141 -10.85 -3.54 -7.13
N GLU A 142 -11.01 -2.56 -8.03
CA GLU A 142 -11.20 -2.75 -9.47
C GLU A 142 -9.94 -2.44 -10.29
N ALA A 143 -8.80 -2.21 -9.61
CA ALA A 143 -7.55 -1.95 -10.29
C ALA A 143 -7.03 -3.19 -11.04
N ASP A 144 -6.73 -3.03 -12.33
CA ASP A 144 -6.07 -4.04 -13.15
C ASP A 144 -4.54 -3.99 -12.96
N GLU A 145 -3.91 -5.17 -12.85
CA GLU A 145 -2.47 -5.27 -12.60
C GLU A 145 -1.62 -4.67 -13.74
N LYS A 146 -2.00 -4.92 -15.00
CA LYS A 146 -1.18 -4.51 -16.15
C LYS A 146 -1.33 -3.04 -16.44
N LYS A 147 -2.52 -2.50 -16.26
CA LYS A 147 -2.83 -1.10 -16.57
C LYS A 147 -2.52 -0.15 -15.42
N HIS A 148 -2.79 -0.54 -14.18
CA HIS A 148 -2.92 0.42 -13.08
C HIS A 148 -1.81 0.31 -12.03
N LYS A 149 -1.07 -0.80 -11.95
CA LYS A 149 -0.08 -1.01 -10.87
C LYS A 149 0.98 0.10 -10.79
N GLU A 150 1.51 0.55 -11.93
CA GLU A 150 2.48 1.65 -11.97
C GLU A 150 1.85 2.99 -11.59
N ILE A 151 0.62 3.27 -12.07
CA ILE A 151 -0.15 4.46 -11.73
C ILE A 151 -0.41 4.54 -10.22
N LEU A 152 -0.78 3.42 -9.60
CA LEU A 152 -1.00 3.31 -8.16
C LEU A 152 0.28 3.58 -7.36
N GLY A 153 1.40 3.00 -7.79
CA GLY A 153 2.72 3.24 -7.20
C GLY A 153 3.10 4.72 -7.27
N HIS A 154 2.87 5.35 -8.43
CA HIS A 154 3.10 6.77 -8.64
C HIS A 154 2.23 7.64 -7.74
N CYS A 155 0.92 7.37 -7.68
CA CYS A 155 0.00 8.12 -6.82
C CYS A 155 0.39 8.03 -5.33
N MET A 156 0.78 6.84 -4.86
CA MET A 156 1.26 6.66 -3.48
C MET A 156 2.58 7.41 -3.22
N TYR A 157 3.51 7.38 -4.19
CA TYR A 157 4.75 8.14 -4.10
C TYR A 157 4.49 9.65 -4.01
N ILE A 158 3.61 10.19 -4.86
CA ILE A 158 3.23 11.59 -4.85
C ILE A 158 2.51 11.98 -3.55
N ALA A 159 1.61 11.14 -3.04
CA ALA A 159 1.00 11.35 -1.72
C ALA A 159 2.06 11.48 -0.63
N GLY A 160 3.09 10.63 -0.65
CA GLY A 160 4.23 10.69 0.26
C GLY A 160 5.08 11.95 0.11
N LYS A 161 5.40 12.34 -1.13
CA LYS A 161 6.19 13.52 -1.47
C LYS A 161 5.49 14.80 -1.01
N VAL A 162 4.25 15.04 -1.45
CA VAL A 162 3.48 16.24 -1.14
C VAL A 162 3.08 16.27 0.33
N GLY A 163 2.78 15.10 0.92
CA GLY A 163 2.52 14.96 2.35
C GLY A 163 3.70 15.42 3.21
N ARG A 164 4.93 15.02 2.86
CA ARG A 164 6.14 15.49 3.54
C ARG A 164 6.37 16.99 3.35
N GLU A 165 6.13 17.52 2.14
CA GLU A 165 6.28 18.95 1.86
C GLU A 165 5.31 19.81 2.69
N LYS A 166 4.07 19.34 2.91
CA LYS A 166 3.05 20.09 3.65
C LYS A 166 3.09 19.85 5.17
N CYS A 167 3.40 18.64 5.62
CA CYS A 167 3.31 18.25 7.04
C CYS A 167 4.67 18.18 7.75
N GLY A 168 5.79 18.26 7.02
CA GLY A 168 7.12 18.18 7.60
C GLY A 168 7.38 16.86 8.35
N GLU A 169 8.01 16.95 9.51
CA GLU A 169 8.36 15.80 10.36
C GLU A 169 7.20 15.32 11.26
N ASP A 170 6.11 16.08 11.36
CA ASP A 170 4.94 15.74 12.22
C ASP A 170 4.13 14.55 11.67
N GLY A 171 4.36 14.19 10.40
CA GLY A 171 3.73 13.06 9.73
C GLY A 171 2.31 13.33 9.23
N PHE A 172 1.72 12.32 8.61
CA PHE A 172 0.38 12.36 7.99
C PHE A 172 -0.20 10.94 7.86
N ARG A 173 -1.48 10.85 7.55
CA ARG A 173 -2.17 9.60 7.20
C ARG A 173 -2.63 9.64 5.75
N VAL A 174 -2.41 8.54 5.04
CA VAL A 174 -3.00 8.29 3.73
C VAL A 174 -4.20 7.34 3.91
N VAL A 175 -5.35 7.68 3.32
CA VAL A 175 -6.56 6.86 3.37
C VAL A 175 -7.08 6.63 1.95
N VAL A 176 -7.42 5.37 1.64
CA VAL A 176 -8.13 4.99 0.41
C VAL A 176 -9.40 4.26 0.82
N ASN A 177 -10.53 4.80 0.43
CA ASN A 177 -11.85 4.25 0.74
C ASN A 177 -12.34 3.39 -0.42
N ASP A 178 -12.90 2.22 -0.11
CA ASP A 178 -13.39 1.27 -1.11
C ASP A 178 -14.85 0.87 -0.82
N GLY A 179 -15.75 1.35 -1.68
CA GLY A 179 -17.19 1.10 -1.59
C GLY A 179 -17.89 1.75 -0.39
N GLU A 180 -19.17 1.40 -0.23
CA GLU A 180 -20.08 2.02 0.76
C GLU A 180 -19.55 1.90 2.19
N LYS A 181 -19.16 0.70 2.63
CA LYS A 181 -18.63 0.47 3.98
C LYS A 181 -17.26 1.11 4.22
N GLY A 182 -16.51 1.38 3.16
CA GLY A 182 -15.28 2.15 3.22
C GLY A 182 -15.52 3.66 3.29
N GLY A 183 -16.76 4.13 3.14
CA GLY A 183 -17.06 5.57 3.09
C GLY A 183 -16.71 6.23 1.76
N GLN A 184 -16.62 5.46 0.66
CA GLN A 184 -16.35 6.01 -0.66
C GLN A 184 -17.59 6.74 -1.22
N THR A 185 -17.44 8.00 -1.60
CA THR A 185 -18.52 8.84 -2.15
C THR A 185 -18.35 9.15 -3.64
N VAL A 186 -17.10 9.25 -4.12
CA VAL A 186 -16.77 9.47 -5.54
C VAL A 186 -16.11 8.23 -6.11
N TYR A 187 -16.68 7.70 -7.20
CA TYR A 187 -16.20 6.48 -7.89
C TYR A 187 -15.16 6.82 -8.96
N HIS A 188 -14.13 7.52 -8.52
CA HIS A 188 -12.85 7.76 -9.20
C HIS A 188 -11.80 7.64 -8.11
N LEU A 189 -10.81 6.76 -8.27
CA LEU A 189 -9.84 6.46 -7.21
C LEU A 189 -9.19 7.73 -6.65
N HIS A 190 -9.14 7.84 -5.33
CA HIS A 190 -8.51 8.98 -4.67
C HIS A 190 -7.85 8.56 -3.36
N LEU A 191 -6.68 9.13 -3.11
CA LEU A 191 -5.95 9.00 -1.86
C LEU A 191 -6.18 10.28 -1.07
N HIS A 192 -6.83 10.17 0.09
CA HIS A 192 -6.86 11.26 1.05
C HIS A 192 -5.52 11.34 1.76
N VAL A 193 -4.95 12.53 1.87
CA VAL A 193 -3.77 12.80 2.70
C VAL A 193 -4.17 13.80 3.78
N LEU A 194 -4.13 13.36 5.04
CA LEU A 194 -4.55 14.14 6.21
C LEU A 194 -3.37 14.42 7.13
N GLY A 195 -3.21 15.67 7.56
CA GLY A 195 -2.16 16.09 8.49
C GLY A 195 -2.43 17.45 9.11
N GLY A 196 -1.40 18.01 9.77
CA GLY A 196 -1.49 19.30 10.47
C GLY A 196 -2.22 19.23 11.81
N ARG A 197 -2.54 18.03 12.30
CA ARG A 197 -3.05 17.76 13.65
C ARG A 197 -2.77 16.31 14.04
N GLN A 198 -2.83 16.00 15.33
CA GLN A 198 -2.84 14.62 15.80
C GLN A 198 -4.07 13.88 15.25
N LEU A 199 -3.85 12.77 14.55
CA LEU A 199 -4.89 11.86 14.08
C LEU A 199 -5.13 10.76 15.11
N THR A 200 -6.39 10.41 15.34
CA THR A 200 -6.81 9.42 16.35
C THR A 200 -6.82 8.00 15.79
N TRP A 201 -6.94 7.02 16.69
CA TRP A 201 -7.15 5.62 16.38
C TRP A 201 -8.41 5.12 17.11
N PRO A 202 -9.33 4.37 16.46
CA PRO A 202 -9.26 3.84 15.08
C PRO A 202 -9.33 4.93 13.99
N PRO A 203 -8.94 4.62 12.73
CA PRO A 203 -8.86 5.57 11.63
C PRO A 203 -10.21 5.70 10.89
N GLY A 204 -11.24 6.11 11.63
CA GLY A 204 -12.64 6.11 11.21
C GLY A 204 -13.52 5.79 12.41
#